data_AF-A0A4V5PIY1-F1
#
_entry.id   AF-A0A4V5PIY1-F1
#
_cell.length_a   1.000
_cell.length_b   1.000
_cell.length_c   1.000
_cell.angle_alpha   90.00
_cell.angle_beta   90.00
_cell.angle_gamma   90.00
#
_symmetry.space_group_name_H-M   'P 1'
#
loop_
_entity.id
_entity.type
_entity.pdbx_description
1 polymer ?
#
loop_
_entity_poly.entity_id
_entity_poly.type
_entity_poly.pdbx_seq_one_letter_code
_entity_poly.pdbx_strand_id
1 'polypeptide(L)'
;MLELSKPSSGGRSVEIRQIYYSDETRLQLDPGFIPLDNRGERPDWREYWPIRKFLLGHALDENTLYGFFSPKFGQKTTLHSTAVNAFIASVQSGADVIAFSPFFDQSAVYLNTFEQAATNQPGIWPIFEQSVALIAPGVDPHALPMDSRHSIFCNYFVATPAFWRRWLEKCEMLFAIAETGNSALSGQLNAPAVYGRGFVPSKVFIIERVVSLLLAAEPHWRVKQYDPIQLPMSGSMVSPYPVDLSVLDALKTAAIETGRASYLQIFLQIRETLIQTARRARNAAAPQA
;
A
#
# COMPACT_ATOMS: atom_id res chain seq x y z
N MET A 1 35.72 6.00 -36.43
CA MET A 1 34.49 5.18 -36.55
C MET A 1 34.17 4.71 -35.15
N LEU A 2 33.31 5.46 -34.45
CA LEU A 2 32.87 5.14 -33.08
C LEU A 2 31.79 4.08 -33.20
N GLU A 3 32.06 2.87 -32.71
CA GLU A 3 31.01 1.87 -32.57
C GLU A 3 30.03 2.33 -31.49
N LEU A 4 28.80 2.60 -31.93
CA LEU A 4 27.65 2.75 -31.06
C LEU A 4 27.45 1.43 -30.32
N SER A 5 27.68 1.46 -29.01
CA SER A 5 27.32 0.39 -28.09
C SER A 5 25.85 0.04 -28.30
N LYS A 6 25.60 -1.21 -28.71
CA LYS A 6 24.25 -1.80 -28.75
C LYS A 6 23.58 -1.64 -27.38
N PRO A 7 22.28 -1.29 -27.31
CA PRO A 7 21.55 -1.38 -26.05
C PRO A 7 21.54 -2.83 -25.58
N SER A 8 21.88 -3.07 -24.31
CA SER A 8 21.83 -4.40 -23.69
C SER A 8 20.40 -4.92 -23.74
N SER A 9 20.18 -5.98 -24.52
CA SER A 9 18.90 -6.69 -24.69
C SER A 9 18.55 -7.61 -23.52
N GLY A 10 18.89 -7.22 -22.28
CA GLY A 10 18.52 -7.95 -21.07
C GLY A 10 17.24 -7.39 -20.49
N GLY A 11 16.11 -8.09 -20.64
CA GLY A 11 14.87 -7.74 -19.95
C GLY A 11 15.10 -7.68 -18.43
N ARG A 12 14.32 -6.85 -17.75
CA ARG A 12 14.36 -6.73 -16.28
C ARG A 12 13.87 -8.04 -15.65
N SER A 13 14.62 -8.58 -14.69
CA SER A 13 14.21 -9.76 -13.92
C SER A 13 13.14 -9.40 -12.88
N VAL A 14 12.39 -10.40 -12.41
CA VAL A 14 11.34 -10.22 -11.39
C VAL A 14 11.46 -11.33 -10.35
N GLU A 15 11.59 -10.94 -9.08
CA GLU A 15 11.59 -11.83 -7.92
C GLU A 15 10.45 -11.46 -6.98
N ILE A 16 9.40 -12.27 -6.96
CA ILE A 16 8.28 -12.07 -6.03
C ILE A 16 8.33 -13.17 -4.99
N ARG A 17 8.45 -12.74 -3.73
CA ARG A 17 8.46 -13.59 -2.56
C ARG A 17 7.09 -13.57 -1.90
N GLN A 18 6.57 -14.73 -1.52
CA GLN A 18 5.31 -14.82 -0.78
C GLN A 18 5.57 -15.31 0.65
N ILE A 19 5.16 -14.46 1.60
CA ILE A 19 5.40 -14.65 3.03
C ILE A 19 4.49 -15.77 3.56
N TYR A 20 4.98 -16.61 4.47
CA TYR A 20 4.17 -17.57 5.22
C TYR A 20 4.50 -17.55 6.72
N TYR A 21 3.53 -17.95 7.54
CA TYR A 21 3.57 -17.86 9.00
C TYR A 21 3.50 -19.23 9.69
N SER A 22 3.21 -20.28 8.93
CA SER A 22 3.00 -21.65 9.39
C SER A 22 3.14 -22.60 8.21
N ASP A 23 3.25 -23.90 8.46
CA ASP A 23 3.26 -24.89 7.39
C ASP A 23 1.94 -24.89 6.61
N GLU A 24 0.81 -24.63 7.28
CA GLU A 24 -0.50 -24.47 6.64
C GLU A 24 -0.50 -23.31 5.64
N THR A 25 -0.05 -22.11 6.07
CA THR A 25 0.00 -20.95 5.16
C THR A 25 1.06 -21.11 4.08
N ARG A 26 2.10 -21.93 4.30
CA ARG A 26 3.10 -22.29 3.29
C ARG A 26 2.51 -23.15 2.17
N LEU A 27 1.58 -24.05 2.50
CA LEU A 27 0.89 -24.90 1.52
C LEU A 27 -0.12 -24.13 0.66
N GLN A 28 -0.53 -22.94 1.11
CA GLN A 28 -1.49 -22.07 0.40
C GLN A 28 -0.81 -21.06 -0.54
N LEU A 29 0.53 -21.03 -0.59
CA LEU A 29 1.26 -20.10 -1.45
C LEU A 29 1.05 -20.43 -2.93
N ASP A 30 1.10 -19.41 -3.77
CA ASP A 30 1.13 -19.56 -5.21
C ASP A 30 2.48 -20.17 -5.61
N PRO A 31 2.50 -21.31 -6.33
CA PRO A 31 3.74 -22.02 -6.66
C PRO A 31 4.65 -21.24 -7.62
N GLY A 32 4.14 -20.19 -8.28
CA GLY A 32 4.95 -19.29 -9.12
C GLY A 32 5.64 -18.17 -8.34
N PHE A 33 5.47 -18.08 -7.02
CA PHE A 33 6.20 -17.17 -6.14
C PHE A 33 7.20 -17.90 -5.24
N ILE A 34 8.22 -17.18 -4.80
CA ILE A 34 9.29 -17.73 -3.97
C ILE A 34 8.84 -17.70 -2.50
N PRO A 35 8.81 -18.82 -1.77
CA PRO A 35 8.39 -18.83 -0.37
C PRO A 35 9.36 -18.02 0.51
N LEU A 36 8.83 -17.22 1.43
CA LEU A 36 9.60 -16.44 2.42
C LEU A 36 9.10 -16.72 3.84
N ASP A 37 9.97 -17.28 4.68
CA ASP A 37 9.64 -17.71 6.04
C ASP A 37 9.48 -16.54 7.00
N ASN A 38 8.40 -16.54 7.77
CA ASN A 38 8.15 -15.63 8.88
C ASN A 38 7.62 -16.35 10.14
N ARG A 39 8.02 -17.61 10.35
CA ARG A 39 7.65 -18.39 11.54
C ARG A 39 8.44 -17.94 12.77
N GLY A 40 7.72 -17.60 13.85
CA GLY A 40 8.23 -17.65 15.23
C GLY A 40 9.21 -16.59 15.71
N GLU A 41 9.62 -15.62 14.90
CA GLU A 41 10.62 -14.63 15.32
C GLU A 41 10.03 -13.36 15.94
N ARG A 42 9.36 -12.52 15.14
CA ARG A 42 8.84 -11.21 15.56
C ARG A 42 7.40 -10.99 15.05
N PRO A 43 6.42 -11.74 15.60
CA PRO A 43 5.03 -11.65 15.16
C PRO A 43 4.42 -10.26 15.35
N ASP A 44 4.98 -9.45 16.25
CA ASP A 44 4.60 -8.05 16.50
C ASP A 44 4.93 -7.10 15.33
N TRP A 45 5.83 -7.50 14.43
CA TRP A 45 6.22 -6.76 13.22
C TRP A 45 5.58 -7.29 11.93
N ARG A 46 4.87 -8.43 11.98
CA ARG A 46 4.09 -8.98 10.86
C ARG A 46 4.92 -9.07 9.56
N GLU A 47 4.39 -8.60 8.43
CA GLU A 47 5.05 -8.62 7.13
C GLU A 47 6.32 -7.75 7.06
N TYR A 48 6.48 -6.74 7.93
CA TYR A 48 7.68 -5.91 7.93
C TYR A 48 8.94 -6.73 8.23
N TRP A 49 8.86 -7.65 9.19
CA TRP A 49 10.00 -8.39 9.68
C TRP A 49 10.75 -9.22 8.61
N PRO A 50 10.09 -10.10 7.83
CA PRO A 50 10.78 -10.90 6.83
C PRO A 50 11.30 -10.04 5.67
N ILE A 51 10.61 -8.95 5.32
CA ILE A 51 11.06 -7.99 4.32
C ILE A 51 12.34 -7.31 4.80
N ARG A 52 12.34 -6.77 6.01
CA ARG A 52 13.51 -6.16 6.66
C ARG A 52 14.70 -7.12 6.68
N LYS A 53 14.50 -8.35 7.15
CA LYS A 53 15.58 -9.37 7.18
C LYS A 53 16.14 -9.64 5.80
N PHE A 54 15.29 -9.76 4.79
CA PHE A 54 15.74 -9.98 3.42
C PHE A 54 16.59 -8.80 2.93
N LEU A 55 16.07 -7.58 3.03
CA LEU A 55 16.72 -6.38 2.52
C LEU A 55 18.03 -6.03 3.24
N LEU A 56 18.15 -6.33 4.54
CA LEU A 56 19.40 -6.14 5.29
C LEU A 56 20.41 -7.28 5.08
N GLY A 57 19.93 -8.48 4.76
CA GLY A 57 20.76 -9.68 4.63
C GLY A 57 21.21 -10.01 3.22
N HIS A 58 20.70 -9.33 2.19
CA HIS A 58 20.96 -9.64 0.78
C HIS A 58 21.31 -8.38 -0.01
N ALA A 59 22.32 -8.50 -0.87
CA ALA A 59 22.52 -7.51 -1.94
C ALA A 59 21.44 -7.72 -3.01
N LEU A 60 20.78 -6.64 -3.40
CA LEU A 60 19.77 -6.66 -4.46
C LEU A 60 20.43 -6.48 -5.83
N ASP A 61 19.94 -7.18 -6.85
CA ASP A 61 20.32 -6.96 -8.23
C ASP A 61 19.58 -5.73 -8.80
N GLU A 62 20.34 -4.72 -9.23
CA GLU A 62 19.83 -3.46 -9.78
C GLU A 62 18.94 -3.64 -11.02
N ASN A 63 19.07 -4.77 -11.75
CA ASN A 63 18.22 -5.11 -12.88
C ASN A 63 17.04 -6.04 -12.52
N THR A 64 16.66 -6.12 -11.24
CA THR A 64 15.55 -6.96 -10.76
C THR A 64 14.46 -6.14 -10.05
N LEU A 65 13.18 -6.41 -10.33
CA LEU A 65 12.06 -5.97 -9.51
C LEU A 65 11.81 -6.97 -8.40
N TYR A 66 11.71 -6.49 -7.16
CA TYR A 66 11.45 -7.31 -5.98
C TYR A 66 10.04 -7.07 -5.45
N GLY A 67 9.32 -8.13 -5.10
CA GLY A 67 8.04 -8.08 -4.40
C GLY A 67 8.04 -8.96 -3.17
N PHE A 68 7.27 -8.57 -2.16
CA PHE A 68 7.08 -9.36 -0.95
C PHE A 68 5.60 -9.37 -0.62
N PHE A 69 4.87 -10.39 -1.07
CA PHE A 69 3.42 -10.47 -0.95
C PHE A 69 2.99 -11.25 0.29
N SER A 70 1.92 -10.81 0.96
CA SER A 70 1.32 -11.58 2.05
C SER A 70 0.73 -12.92 1.54
N PRO A 71 0.51 -13.91 2.43
CA PRO A 71 -0.17 -15.15 2.05
C PRO A 71 -1.57 -14.92 1.49
N LYS A 72 -2.23 -13.81 1.86
CA LYS A 72 -3.59 -13.46 1.42
C LYS A 72 -3.64 -12.74 0.07
N PHE A 73 -2.53 -12.71 -0.69
CA PHE A 73 -2.47 -12.01 -1.98
C PHE A 73 -3.56 -12.50 -2.94
N GLY A 74 -3.58 -13.81 -3.24
CA GLY A 74 -4.58 -14.38 -4.15
C GLY A 74 -6.01 -14.20 -3.64
N GLN A 75 -6.24 -14.33 -2.33
CA GLN A 75 -7.56 -14.11 -1.72
C GLN A 75 -8.06 -12.67 -1.90
N LYS A 76 -7.19 -11.67 -1.72
CA LYS A 76 -7.59 -10.25 -1.75
C LYS A 76 -7.59 -9.64 -3.15
N THR A 77 -6.79 -10.18 -4.06
CA THR A 77 -6.61 -9.62 -5.41
C THR A 77 -7.23 -10.47 -6.50
N THR A 78 -7.55 -11.74 -6.23
CA THR A 78 -7.90 -12.77 -7.22
C THR A 78 -6.83 -13.00 -8.30
N LEU A 79 -5.63 -12.44 -8.12
CA LEU A 79 -4.51 -12.61 -9.04
C LEU A 79 -3.64 -13.80 -8.64
N HIS A 80 -3.10 -14.46 -9.67
CA HIS A 80 -2.08 -15.50 -9.57
C HIS A 80 -0.77 -15.04 -10.20
N SER A 81 0.32 -15.75 -9.91
CA SER A 81 1.65 -15.45 -10.43
C SER A 81 1.69 -15.28 -11.96
N THR A 82 0.88 -16.03 -12.71
CA THR A 82 0.77 -15.90 -14.17
C THR A 82 0.27 -14.52 -14.60
N ALA A 83 -0.84 -14.05 -14.03
CA ALA A 83 -1.43 -12.75 -14.33
C ALA A 83 -0.53 -11.59 -13.86
N VAL A 84 0.08 -11.75 -12.68
CA VAL A 84 1.04 -10.77 -12.13
C VAL A 84 2.25 -10.60 -13.06
N ASN A 85 2.89 -11.71 -13.46
CA ASN A 85 4.04 -11.67 -14.34
C ASN A 85 3.68 -11.16 -15.74
N ALA A 86 2.50 -11.53 -16.27
CA ALA A 86 2.01 -11.00 -17.54
C ALA A 86 1.82 -9.48 -17.51
N PHE A 87 1.28 -8.94 -16.41
CA PHE A 87 1.13 -7.50 -16.24
C PHE A 87 2.48 -6.80 -16.08
N ILE A 88 3.41 -7.34 -15.29
CA ILE A 88 4.75 -6.76 -15.15
C ILE A 88 5.48 -6.74 -16.51
N ALA A 89 5.32 -7.79 -17.31
CA ALA A 89 5.90 -7.86 -18.65
C ALA A 89 5.28 -6.88 -19.65
N SER A 90 4.02 -6.47 -19.46
CA SER A 90 3.35 -5.48 -20.32
C SER A 90 3.70 -4.03 -19.94
N VAL A 91 4.18 -3.81 -18.72
CA VAL A 91 4.68 -2.50 -18.28
C VAL A 91 6.00 -2.19 -19.01
N GLN A 92 5.98 -1.13 -19.82
CA GLN A 92 7.18 -0.62 -20.50
C GLN A 92 8.31 -0.32 -19.50
N SER A 93 9.55 -0.42 -19.97
CA SER A 93 10.73 -0.18 -19.14
C SER A 93 10.67 1.19 -18.46
N GLY A 94 11.03 1.21 -17.17
CA GLY A 94 11.11 2.45 -16.38
C GLY A 94 10.07 2.61 -15.28
N ALA A 95 9.25 1.62 -14.94
CA ALA A 95 8.53 1.68 -13.66
C ALA A 95 9.50 1.43 -12.48
N ASP A 96 9.41 2.27 -11.46
CA ASP A 96 10.13 2.10 -10.19
C ASP A 96 9.31 1.28 -9.19
N VAL A 97 7.98 1.37 -9.30
CA VAL A 97 7.00 0.61 -8.51
C VAL A 97 5.87 0.13 -9.43
N ILE A 98 5.47 -1.14 -9.29
CA ILE A 98 4.29 -1.71 -9.95
C ILE A 98 3.34 -2.25 -8.87
N ALA A 99 2.14 -1.68 -8.78
CA ALA A 99 1.17 -1.95 -7.73
C ALA A 99 0.04 -2.89 -8.15
N PHE A 100 -0.45 -3.68 -7.20
CA PHE A 100 -1.57 -4.62 -7.32
C PHE A 100 -2.58 -4.43 -6.17
N SER A 101 -2.85 -3.17 -5.84
CA SER A 101 -3.63 -2.83 -4.64
C SER A 101 -5.13 -3.02 -4.89
N PRO A 102 -5.80 -3.93 -4.14
CA PRO A 102 -7.24 -4.13 -4.25
C PRO A 102 -7.99 -3.01 -3.52
N PHE A 103 -9.31 -3.15 -3.39
CA PHE A 103 -10.15 -2.24 -2.59
C PHE A 103 -10.16 -0.81 -3.14
N PHE A 104 -10.36 -0.70 -4.46
CA PHE A 104 -10.47 0.60 -5.14
C PHE A 104 -11.54 1.50 -4.50
N ASP A 105 -12.61 0.92 -3.97
CA ASP A 105 -13.62 1.67 -3.23
C ASP A 105 -13.07 2.38 -1.99
N GLN A 106 -12.10 1.78 -1.29
CA GLN A 106 -11.42 2.39 -0.16
C GLN A 106 -10.40 3.44 -0.62
N SER A 107 -9.57 3.13 -1.63
CA SER A 107 -8.60 4.12 -2.11
C SER A 107 -9.30 5.33 -2.72
N ALA A 108 -10.38 5.16 -3.48
CA ALA A 108 -11.08 6.25 -4.13
C ALA A 108 -11.87 7.13 -3.15
N VAL A 109 -12.57 6.55 -2.17
CA VAL A 109 -13.47 7.31 -1.28
C VAL A 109 -12.71 8.15 -0.25
N TYR A 110 -11.59 7.67 0.29
CA TYR A 110 -10.80 8.45 1.23
C TYR A 110 -9.83 9.37 0.49
N LEU A 111 -9.48 10.50 1.09
CA LEU A 111 -8.48 11.44 0.60
C LEU A 111 -7.13 10.73 0.46
N ASN A 112 -6.80 9.89 1.44
CA ASN A 112 -5.58 9.09 1.48
C ASN A 112 -5.70 7.86 2.40
N THR A 113 -4.63 7.07 2.46
CA THR A 113 -4.55 5.84 3.26
C THR A 113 -4.50 6.10 4.78
N PHE A 114 -4.22 7.33 5.21
CA PHE A 114 -4.26 7.74 6.63
C PHE A 114 -5.70 8.00 7.09
N GLU A 115 -6.50 8.76 6.33
CA GLU A 115 -7.93 8.97 6.60
C GLU A 115 -8.68 7.63 6.60
N GLN A 116 -8.35 6.76 5.65
CA GLN A 116 -8.89 5.39 5.58
C GLN A 116 -8.60 4.61 6.86
N ALA A 117 -7.35 4.63 7.34
CA ALA A 117 -6.96 3.91 8.54
C ALA A 117 -7.60 4.50 9.80
N ALA A 118 -7.61 5.83 9.94
CA ALA A 118 -8.19 6.51 11.09
C ALA A 118 -9.70 6.31 11.23
N THR A 119 -10.41 6.14 10.11
CA THR A 119 -11.84 5.78 10.12
C THR A 119 -12.07 4.38 10.72
N ASN A 120 -11.10 3.48 10.56
CA ASN A 120 -11.17 2.10 11.07
C ASN A 120 -10.45 1.91 12.42
N GLN A 121 -9.62 2.88 12.84
CA GLN A 121 -8.79 2.83 14.04
C GLN A 121 -8.92 4.16 14.82
N PRO A 122 -9.92 4.31 15.70
CA PRO A 122 -10.07 5.50 16.52
C PRO A 122 -8.79 5.80 17.32
N GLY A 123 -8.33 7.05 17.29
CA GLY A 123 -7.17 7.52 18.07
C GLY A 123 -5.79 7.33 17.42
N ILE A 124 -5.71 6.84 16.19
CA ILE A 124 -4.41 6.60 15.51
C ILE A 124 -3.77 7.88 14.94
N TRP A 125 -4.54 8.97 14.74
CA TRP A 125 -4.06 10.21 14.11
C TRP A 125 -2.78 10.80 14.74
N PRO A 126 -2.66 10.93 16.07
CA PRO A 126 -1.43 11.45 16.68
C PRO A 126 -0.19 10.62 16.35
N ILE A 127 -0.35 9.32 16.09
CA ILE A 127 0.74 8.42 15.70
C ILE A 127 1.14 8.70 14.25
N PHE A 128 0.17 8.90 13.36
CA PHE A 128 0.43 9.29 11.96
C PHE A 128 1.13 10.65 11.87
N GLU A 129 0.64 11.66 12.58
CA GLU A 129 1.22 13.01 12.57
C GLU A 129 2.70 12.99 12.95
N GLN A 130 3.04 12.34 14.07
CA GLN A 130 4.43 12.23 14.52
C GLN A 130 5.28 11.37 13.58
N SER A 131 4.74 10.27 13.05
CA SER A 131 5.48 9.38 12.16
C SER A 131 5.77 10.04 10.81
N VAL A 132 4.79 10.76 10.24
CA VAL A 132 4.93 11.48 8.97
C VAL A 132 5.92 12.63 9.12
N ALA A 133 5.86 13.40 10.21
CA ALA A 133 6.82 14.47 10.48
C ALA A 133 8.27 13.99 10.52
N LEU A 134 8.51 12.74 10.95
CA LEU A 134 9.83 12.11 10.93
C LEU A 134 10.25 11.61 9.54
N ILE A 135 9.34 10.96 8.83
CA ILE A 135 9.63 10.25 7.58
C ILE A 135 9.67 11.20 6.36
N ALA A 136 8.73 12.13 6.32
CA ALA A 136 8.53 13.10 5.24
C ALA A 136 8.25 14.49 5.84
N PRO A 137 9.29 15.18 6.38
CA PRO A 137 9.13 16.50 6.97
C PRO A 137 8.46 17.50 6.02
N GLY A 138 7.48 18.24 6.54
CA GLY A 138 6.70 19.23 5.77
C GLY A 138 5.45 18.66 5.08
N VAL A 139 5.22 17.35 5.12
CA VAL A 139 3.97 16.74 4.66
C VAL A 139 2.94 16.75 5.79
N ASP A 140 1.74 17.23 5.49
CA ASP A 140 0.57 17.10 6.36
C ASP A 140 -0.29 15.90 5.93
N PRO A 141 -0.40 14.83 6.75
CA PRO A 141 -1.19 13.65 6.39
C PRO A 141 -2.70 13.91 6.35
N HIS A 142 -3.20 15.02 6.91
CA HIS A 142 -4.62 15.40 6.80
C HIS A 142 -4.96 16.04 5.46
N ALA A 143 -3.96 16.58 4.75
CA ALA A 143 -4.15 17.36 3.53
C ALA A 143 -3.54 16.71 2.28
N LEU A 144 -2.77 15.62 2.41
CA LEU A 144 -2.09 14.96 1.30
C LEU A 144 -3.06 14.11 0.47
N PRO A 145 -3.42 14.50 -0.78
CA PRO A 145 -4.26 13.66 -1.62
C PRO A 145 -3.47 12.45 -2.14
N MET A 146 -4.12 11.29 -2.18
CA MET A 146 -3.61 10.07 -2.82
C MET A 146 -4.67 9.50 -3.74
N ASP A 147 -4.38 9.41 -5.03
CA ASP A 147 -5.18 8.63 -5.98
C ASP A 147 -4.73 7.15 -6.02
N SER A 148 -5.26 6.38 -6.97
CA SER A 148 -4.94 4.96 -7.18
C SER A 148 -3.47 4.66 -7.50
N ARG A 149 -2.66 5.65 -7.89
CA ARG A 149 -1.22 5.49 -8.13
C ARG A 149 -0.42 5.48 -6.84
N HIS A 150 -0.95 6.12 -5.79
CA HIS A 150 -0.27 6.29 -4.51
C HIS A 150 -0.81 5.33 -3.44
N SER A 151 -2.09 4.98 -3.53
CA SER A 151 -2.79 4.19 -2.51
C SER A 151 -2.43 2.71 -2.60
N ILE A 152 -1.50 2.28 -1.74
CA ILE A 152 -1.06 0.90 -1.64
C ILE A 152 -1.66 0.27 -0.40
N PHE A 153 -2.35 -0.85 -0.57
CA PHE A 153 -2.89 -1.62 0.54
C PHE A 153 -2.13 -2.93 0.70
N CYS A 154 -1.87 -3.31 1.95
CA CYS A 154 -0.98 -4.42 2.27
C CYS A 154 0.43 -4.18 1.64
N ASN A 155 1.08 -5.25 1.23
CA ASN A 155 2.41 -5.29 0.62
C ASN A 155 2.33 -5.75 -0.86
N TYR A 156 1.29 -5.34 -1.59
CA TYR A 156 1.00 -5.84 -2.94
C TYR A 156 1.60 -4.95 -4.01
N PHE A 157 2.92 -4.88 -4.03
CA PHE A 157 3.67 -4.17 -5.07
C PHE A 157 5.03 -4.83 -5.29
N VAL A 158 5.55 -4.68 -6.51
CA VAL A 158 6.96 -4.92 -6.81
C VAL A 158 7.65 -3.58 -7.01
N ALA A 159 8.92 -3.50 -6.64
CA ALA A 159 9.68 -2.28 -6.77
C ALA A 159 11.16 -2.54 -7.05
N THR A 160 11.82 -1.50 -7.51
CA THR A 160 13.27 -1.50 -7.77
C THR A 160 14.07 -1.54 -6.47
N PRO A 161 15.35 -1.96 -6.52
CA PRO A 161 16.23 -1.89 -5.36
C PRO A 161 16.36 -0.49 -4.78
N ALA A 162 16.38 0.54 -5.64
CA ALA A 162 16.41 1.93 -5.20
C ALA A 162 15.20 2.29 -4.33
N PHE A 163 13.99 1.91 -4.77
CA PHE A 163 12.78 2.15 -3.99
C PHE A 163 12.77 1.35 -2.68
N TRP A 164 13.14 0.06 -2.72
CA TRP A 164 13.20 -0.76 -1.50
C TRP A 164 14.21 -0.26 -0.47
N ARG A 165 15.37 0.21 -0.92
CA ARG A 165 16.35 0.87 -0.04
C ARG A 165 15.77 2.14 0.59
N ARG A 166 15.06 2.97 -0.19
CA ARG A 166 14.39 4.17 0.32
C ARG A 166 13.28 3.85 1.32
N TRP A 167 12.43 2.87 1.01
CA TRP A 167 11.39 2.40 1.92
C TRP A 167 11.96 1.84 3.21
N LEU A 168 13.01 1.01 3.12
CA LEU A 168 13.67 0.43 4.29
C LEU A 168 14.30 1.52 5.16
N GLU A 169 15.00 2.49 4.57
CA GLU A 169 15.58 3.63 5.29
C GLU A 169 14.54 4.30 6.20
N LYS A 170 13.33 4.56 5.68
CA LYS A 170 12.26 5.21 6.43
C LYS A 170 11.61 4.31 7.46
N CYS A 171 11.40 3.04 7.12
CA CYS A 171 10.88 2.06 8.08
C CYS A 171 11.87 1.81 9.23
N GLU A 172 13.18 1.85 8.99
CA GLU A 172 14.20 1.66 10.03
C GLU A 172 14.22 2.79 11.05
N MET A 173 13.84 4.02 10.67
CA MET A 173 13.65 5.11 11.64
C MET A 173 12.54 4.77 12.64
N LEU A 174 11.38 4.31 12.15
CA LEU A 174 10.26 3.90 13.01
C LEU A 174 10.59 2.65 13.81
N PHE A 175 11.28 1.69 13.20
CA PHE A 175 11.75 0.47 13.87
C PHE A 175 12.64 0.81 15.06
N ALA A 176 13.67 1.65 14.86
CA ALA A 176 14.56 2.07 15.93
C ALA A 176 13.80 2.74 17.09
N ILE A 177 12.84 3.63 16.80
CA ILE A 177 12.03 4.28 17.83
C ILE A 177 11.19 3.26 18.60
N ALA A 178 10.49 2.37 17.89
CA ALA A 178 9.65 1.35 18.50
C ALA A 178 10.46 0.38 19.38
N GLU A 179 11.68 0.02 18.99
CA GLU A 179 12.51 -0.93 19.76
C GLU A 179 13.27 -0.27 20.92
N THR A 180 13.62 1.02 20.82
CA THR A 180 14.38 1.69 21.89
C THR A 180 13.52 1.91 23.16
N GLY A 181 12.19 2.05 23.01
CA GLY A 181 11.27 2.08 24.16
C GLY A 181 11.34 3.35 25.02
N ASN A 182 12.03 4.40 24.60
CA ASN A 182 12.39 5.54 25.46
C ASN A 182 11.68 6.86 25.11
N SER A 183 10.60 6.82 24.31
CA SER A 183 9.83 8.00 23.91
C SER A 183 8.33 7.76 23.94
N ALA A 184 7.55 8.83 24.03
CA ALA A 184 6.08 8.76 23.94
C ALA A 184 5.62 8.10 22.63
N LEU A 185 6.28 8.44 21.52
CA LEU A 185 6.01 7.83 20.21
C LEU A 185 6.31 6.32 20.22
N SER A 186 7.38 5.88 20.89
CA SER A 186 7.66 4.44 21.05
C SER A 186 6.53 3.71 21.77
N GLY A 187 6.01 4.29 22.86
CA GLY A 187 4.85 3.75 23.58
C GLY A 187 3.61 3.67 22.70
N GLN A 188 3.34 4.70 21.89
CA GLN A 188 2.22 4.74 20.96
C GLN A 188 2.37 3.73 19.81
N LEU A 189 3.56 3.61 19.21
CA LEU A 189 3.85 2.65 18.15
C LEU A 189 3.65 1.20 18.61
N ASN A 190 3.97 0.89 19.87
CA ASN A 190 3.80 -0.44 20.44
C ASN A 190 2.42 -0.66 21.08
N ALA A 191 1.58 0.37 21.19
CA ALA A 191 0.25 0.25 21.77
C ALA A 191 -0.65 -0.69 20.94
N PRO A 192 -1.55 -1.45 21.58
CA PRO A 192 -2.46 -2.34 20.88
C PRO A 192 -3.52 -1.54 20.11
N ALA A 193 -3.72 -1.88 18.84
CA ALA A 193 -4.81 -1.41 18.01
C ALA A 193 -5.68 -2.61 17.57
N VAL A 194 -7.01 -2.39 17.50
CA VAL A 194 -7.99 -3.45 17.20
C VAL A 194 -7.78 -3.96 15.77
N TYR A 195 -7.72 -5.26 15.57
CA TYR A 195 -7.60 -5.86 14.25
C TYR A 195 -8.34 -7.18 14.15
N GLY A 196 -9.43 -7.18 13.37
CA GLY A 196 -10.34 -8.32 13.30
C GLY A 196 -10.91 -8.66 14.68
N ARG A 197 -10.62 -9.86 15.17
CA ARG A 197 -11.03 -10.32 16.51
C ARG A 197 -9.94 -10.17 17.58
N GLY A 198 -8.81 -9.57 17.25
CA GLY A 198 -7.66 -9.44 18.14
C GLY A 198 -7.04 -8.05 18.10
N PHE A 199 -5.77 -7.98 18.47
CA PHE A 199 -4.99 -6.74 18.51
C PHE A 199 -3.66 -6.93 17.78
N VAL A 200 -3.19 -5.86 17.15
CA VAL A 200 -1.82 -5.75 16.63
C VAL A 200 -1.22 -4.41 17.06
N PRO A 201 0.10 -4.30 17.23
CA PRO A 201 0.74 -3.02 17.56
C PRO A 201 0.47 -1.96 16.49
N SER A 202 0.24 -0.72 16.90
CA SER A 202 -0.03 0.41 15.99
C SER A 202 1.02 0.59 14.89
N LYS A 203 2.30 0.29 15.18
CA LYS A 203 3.43 0.35 14.23
C LYS A 203 3.19 -0.44 12.94
N VAL A 204 2.43 -1.53 12.99
CA VAL A 204 2.08 -2.32 11.79
C VAL A 204 1.27 -1.47 10.82
N PHE A 205 0.29 -0.72 11.32
CA PHE A 205 -0.51 0.19 10.50
C PHE A 205 0.31 1.35 9.98
N ILE A 206 1.28 1.86 10.74
CA ILE A 206 2.16 2.95 10.28
C ILE A 206 3.05 2.46 9.13
N ILE A 207 3.76 1.34 9.31
CA ILE A 207 4.68 0.77 8.30
C ILE A 207 3.95 0.48 6.98
N GLU A 208 2.72 -0.06 7.05
CA GLU A 208 1.94 -0.36 5.84
C GLU A 208 1.68 0.90 4.98
N ARG A 209 1.64 2.10 5.57
CA ARG A 209 1.40 3.36 4.82
C ARG A 209 2.68 4.04 4.33
N VAL A 210 3.87 3.59 4.75
CA VAL A 210 5.15 4.24 4.36
C VAL A 210 5.33 4.21 2.85
N VAL A 211 4.95 3.13 2.17
CA VAL A 211 5.01 3.05 0.71
C VAL A 211 4.15 4.14 0.06
N SER A 212 2.89 4.32 0.49
CA SER A 212 2.00 5.35 -0.04
C SER A 212 2.49 6.76 0.26
N LEU A 213 3.04 6.98 1.45
CA LEU A 213 3.63 8.27 1.83
C LEU A 213 4.79 8.62 0.91
N LEU A 214 5.70 7.67 0.66
CA LEU A 214 6.83 7.89 -0.24
C LEU A 214 6.39 8.19 -1.66
N LEU A 215 5.44 7.42 -2.20
CA LEU A 215 4.91 7.67 -3.53
C LEU A 215 4.29 9.07 -3.66
N ALA A 216 3.56 9.53 -2.64
CA ALA A 216 2.89 10.82 -2.67
C ALA A 216 3.84 12.00 -2.40
N ALA A 217 4.84 11.82 -1.53
CA ALA A 217 5.78 12.86 -1.14
C ALA A 217 6.99 12.99 -2.08
N GLU A 218 7.32 11.93 -2.83
CA GLU A 218 8.50 11.85 -3.68
C GLU A 218 8.08 11.57 -5.14
N PRO A 219 7.57 12.58 -5.89
CA PRO A 219 6.93 12.39 -7.20
C PRO A 219 7.88 11.95 -8.32
N HIS A 220 9.17 11.79 -8.04
CA HIS A 220 10.15 11.26 -8.98
C HIS A 220 10.01 9.73 -9.17
N TRP A 221 9.34 9.02 -8.26
CA TRP A 221 9.06 7.60 -8.40
C TRP A 221 8.03 7.35 -9.49
N ARG A 222 8.40 6.58 -10.50
CA ARG A 222 7.51 6.22 -11.60
C ARG A 222 6.67 5.02 -11.22
N VAL A 223 5.38 5.21 -11.08
CA VAL A 223 4.45 4.15 -10.67
C VAL A 223 3.63 3.65 -11.85
N LYS A 224 3.41 2.35 -11.89
CA LYS A 224 2.35 1.70 -12.66
C LYS A 224 1.49 0.87 -11.74
N GLN A 225 0.22 0.69 -12.08
CA GLN A 225 -0.72 -0.04 -11.27
C GLN A 225 -1.55 -0.95 -12.17
N TYR A 226 -1.79 -2.17 -11.70
CA TYR A 226 -2.84 -3.01 -12.24
C TYR A 226 -4.16 -2.24 -12.16
N ASP A 227 -5.04 -2.40 -13.14
CA ASP A 227 -6.33 -1.71 -13.15
C ASP A 227 -7.09 -2.01 -11.84
N PRO A 228 -7.20 -1.03 -10.93
CA PRO A 228 -7.73 -1.29 -9.58
C PRO A 228 -9.23 -1.56 -9.61
N ILE A 229 -9.94 -1.16 -10.68
CA ILE A 229 -11.37 -1.42 -10.87
C ILE A 229 -11.62 -2.90 -11.19
N GLN A 230 -10.63 -3.59 -11.77
CA GLN A 230 -10.71 -5.04 -12.04
C GLN A 230 -10.40 -5.91 -10.81
N LEU A 231 -9.92 -5.31 -9.72
CA LEU A 231 -9.63 -6.04 -8.48
C LEU A 231 -10.83 -6.04 -7.53
N PRO A 232 -10.91 -7.01 -6.61
CA PRO A 232 -11.99 -7.05 -5.62
C PRO A 232 -12.10 -5.75 -4.80
N MET A 233 -13.33 -5.25 -4.68
CA MET A 233 -13.68 -4.17 -3.74
C MET A 233 -13.71 -4.68 -2.30
N SER A 234 -13.65 -3.78 -1.33
CA SER A 234 -13.66 -4.15 0.10
C SER A 234 -15.00 -4.68 0.61
N GLY A 235 -16.08 -4.50 -0.16
CA GLY A 235 -17.44 -4.81 0.27
C GLY A 235 -18.06 -3.72 1.16
N SER A 236 -17.48 -2.52 1.18
CA SER A 236 -18.06 -1.37 1.88
C SER A 236 -19.39 -0.93 1.25
N MET A 237 -20.13 -0.08 1.97
CA MET A 237 -21.40 0.48 1.47
C MET A 237 -21.26 1.25 0.15
N VAL A 238 -20.06 1.74 -0.20
CA VAL A 238 -19.81 2.46 -1.46
C VAL A 238 -19.31 1.55 -2.59
N SER A 239 -18.97 0.29 -2.31
CA SER A 239 -18.52 -0.66 -3.35
C SER A 239 -19.49 -0.83 -4.54
N PRO A 240 -20.82 -0.74 -4.38
CA PRO A 240 -21.77 -0.83 -5.50
C PRO A 240 -21.77 0.34 -6.50
N TYR A 241 -20.94 1.38 -6.28
CA TYR A 241 -20.94 2.62 -7.05
C TYR A 241 -19.62 2.86 -7.81
N PRO A 242 -19.18 1.96 -8.70
CA PRO A 242 -17.85 2.04 -9.33
C PRO A 242 -17.66 3.27 -10.22
N VAL A 243 -18.73 3.80 -10.82
CA VAL A 243 -18.68 5.03 -11.63
C VAL A 243 -18.35 6.24 -10.75
N ASP A 244 -19.07 6.43 -9.64
CA ASP A 244 -18.81 7.52 -8.71
C ASP A 244 -17.40 7.41 -8.09
N LEU A 245 -16.98 6.19 -7.73
CA LEU A 245 -15.62 5.93 -7.24
C LEU A 245 -14.55 6.31 -8.29
N SER A 246 -14.78 6.01 -9.56
CA SER A 246 -13.88 6.40 -10.66
C SER A 246 -13.79 7.92 -10.81
N VAL A 247 -14.92 8.63 -10.65
CA VAL A 247 -14.95 10.11 -10.64
C VAL A 247 -14.15 10.66 -9.45
N LEU A 248 -14.30 10.08 -8.26
CA LEU A 248 -13.54 10.50 -7.07
C LEU A 248 -12.03 10.34 -7.26
N ASP A 249 -11.57 9.20 -7.79
CA ASP A 249 -10.14 8.98 -8.07
C ASP A 249 -9.61 9.92 -9.15
N ALA A 250 -10.39 10.16 -10.22
CA ALA A 250 -10.03 11.11 -11.27
C ALA A 250 -9.94 12.56 -10.76
N LEU A 251 -10.79 12.96 -9.81
CA LEU A 251 -10.71 14.29 -9.19
C LEU A 251 -9.47 14.43 -8.31
N LYS A 252 -9.07 13.39 -7.58
CA LYS A 252 -7.80 13.40 -6.84
C LYS A 252 -6.60 13.44 -7.80
N THR A 253 -6.64 12.66 -8.88
CA THR A 253 -5.65 12.73 -9.95
C THR A 253 -5.53 14.14 -10.51
N ALA A 254 -6.65 14.78 -10.88
CA ALA A 254 -6.65 16.14 -11.41
C ALA A 254 -6.13 17.17 -10.39
N ALA A 255 -6.47 17.02 -9.10
CA ALA A 255 -5.93 17.86 -8.04
C ALA A 255 -4.40 17.74 -7.94
N ILE A 256 -3.88 16.51 -7.96
CA ILE A 256 -2.44 16.21 -7.87
C ILE A 256 -1.70 16.78 -9.08
N GLU A 257 -2.16 16.52 -10.31
CA GLU A 257 -1.47 16.93 -11.54
C GLU A 257 -1.51 18.44 -11.78
N THR A 258 -2.59 19.12 -11.36
CA THR A 258 -2.77 20.56 -11.66
C THR A 258 -2.47 21.47 -10.48
N GLY A 259 -2.40 20.94 -9.25
CA GLY A 259 -2.30 21.71 -8.02
C GLY A 259 -3.54 22.56 -7.69
N ARG A 260 -4.66 22.38 -8.40
CA ARG A 260 -5.86 23.21 -8.22
C ARG A 260 -6.77 22.64 -7.13
N ALA A 261 -6.90 23.39 -6.04
CA ALA A 261 -7.75 23.03 -4.90
C ALA A 261 -9.24 22.82 -5.26
N SER A 262 -9.73 23.42 -6.35
CA SER A 262 -11.11 23.25 -6.81
C SER A 262 -11.49 21.80 -7.07
N TYR A 263 -10.55 20.96 -7.54
CA TYR A 263 -10.83 19.54 -7.76
C TYR A 263 -11.06 18.78 -6.44
N LEU A 264 -10.32 19.12 -5.38
CA LEU A 264 -10.55 18.54 -4.04
C LEU A 264 -11.86 19.04 -3.42
N GLN A 265 -12.25 20.29 -3.68
CA GLN A 265 -13.55 20.81 -3.24
C GLN A 265 -14.71 20.02 -3.89
N ILE A 266 -14.62 19.76 -5.20
CA ILE A 266 -15.61 18.94 -5.92
C ILE A 266 -15.58 17.49 -5.42
N PHE A 267 -14.39 16.92 -5.21
CA PHE A 267 -14.22 15.59 -4.62
C PHE A 267 -14.98 15.46 -3.30
N LEU A 268 -14.83 16.42 -2.38
CA LEU A 268 -15.51 16.40 -1.09
C LEU A 268 -17.03 16.43 -1.23
N GLN A 269 -17.56 17.23 -2.17
CA GLN A 269 -19.01 17.33 -2.42
C GLN A 269 -19.59 16.03 -3.00
N ILE A 270 -18.93 15.46 -4.01
CA ILE A 270 -19.36 14.20 -4.62
C ILE A 270 -19.23 13.05 -3.62
N ARG A 271 -18.14 13.01 -2.85
CA ARG A 271 -17.91 12.01 -1.81
C ARG A 271 -19.04 12.01 -0.78
N GLU A 272 -19.41 13.18 -0.27
CA GLU A 272 -20.49 13.29 0.72
C GLU A 272 -21.82 12.81 0.13
N THR A 273 -22.12 13.20 -1.11
CA THR A 273 -23.34 12.78 -1.82
C THR A 273 -23.38 11.26 -2.01
N LEU A 274 -22.27 10.64 -2.41
CA LEU A 274 -22.13 9.19 -2.55
C LEU A 274 -22.34 8.49 -1.21
N ILE A 275 -21.67 8.95 -0.15
CA ILE A 275 -21.79 8.37 1.19
C ILE A 275 -23.24 8.45 1.70
N GLN A 276 -23.91 9.58 1.52
CA GLN A 276 -25.33 9.72 1.91
C GLN A 276 -26.24 8.78 1.12
N THR A 277 -26.02 8.67 -0.19
CA THR A 277 -26.77 7.77 -1.08
C THR A 277 -26.60 6.32 -0.65
N ALA A 278 -25.37 5.87 -0.47
CA ALA A 278 -25.03 4.54 0.00
C ALA A 278 -25.61 4.23 1.39
N ARG A 279 -25.59 5.20 2.33
CA ARG A 279 -26.21 5.04 3.66
C ARG A 279 -27.73 4.82 3.54
N ARG A 280 -28.42 5.64 2.74
CA ARG A 280 -29.87 5.50 2.53
C ARG A 280 -30.22 4.16 1.91
N ALA A 281 -29.49 3.74 0.87
CA ALA A 281 -29.71 2.46 0.22
C ALA A 281 -29.51 1.28 1.18
N ARG A 282 -28.44 1.30 1.99
CA ARG A 282 -28.19 0.25 2.98
C ARG A 282 -29.28 0.18 4.05
N ASN A 283 -29.76 1.32 4.54
CA ASN A 283 -30.82 1.36 5.54
C ASN A 283 -32.16 0.87 4.98
N ALA A 284 -32.46 1.15 3.70
CA ALA A 284 -33.67 0.65 3.03
C ALA A 284 -33.63 -0.87 2.78
N ALA A 285 -32.44 -1.45 2.64
CA ALA A 285 -32.23 -2.89 2.44
C ALA A 285 -32.14 -3.68 3.75
N ALA A 286 -32.10 -3.02 4.92
CA ALA A 286 -32.10 -3.70 6.21
C ALA A 286 -33.50 -4.28 6.48
N PRO A 287 -33.63 -5.55 6.93
CA PRO A 287 -34.93 -6.11 7.30
C PRO A 287 -35.58 -5.22 8.37
N GLN A 288 -36.86 -4.89 8.19
CA GLN A 288 -37.65 -4.30 9.27
C GLN A 288 -37.75 -5.35 10.38
N ALA A 289 -37.25 -5.01 11.56
CA ALA A 289 -37.34 -5.84 12.76
C ALA A 289 -38.79 -5.94 13.25
#